data_AF-A0A9Q5YFY6-F1
#
_entry.id   AF-A0A9Q5YFY6-F1
#
_cell.length_a   1.000
_cell.length_b   1.000
_cell.length_c   1.000
_cell.angle_alpha   90.00
_cell.angle_beta   90.00
_cell.angle_gamma   90.00
#
_symmetry.space_group_name_H-M   'P 1'
#
loop_
_entity.id
_entity.type
_entity.pdbx_description
1 polymer ?
#
loop_
_entity_poly.entity_id
_entity_poly.type
_entity_poly.pdbx_seq_one_letter_code
_entity_poly.pdbx_strand_id
1 'polypeptide(L)'
;MPYHVLINEATFGKAADYLDKLKGNPSLAGKYLRVALQGVDLSRLSVEEFLDHLIRTKRYRVFANLEVDYHPKADWSLVEAGILADIAVTMDVEAYDNGRHRDPQVHPEPLALNLTFIPGPVLGTGNGAMTPDMKECIVAGRIDQESYYQLIERRFLPYFVEVNECAGRKGRDAFMPIPGVGCGEFAGKFKEEIHTRFQHALQELLRQHGDKFPHIKAVYYDSFDKCEPRDEQINGTMFHTVALKHPQSRNPQPQLCHPRDYLDGRYANCDSYLTVAWDGCSMPGNEAHVGRRETDDGVKGLATNAMSVMSGGLAGEYDAESFRYLPTGRNQGKTWEVCFKERNIHLSMASAKVYTYDGQLQTLRDFEAGSGYAVIPSDQPIFVPRVERPVQMPVFSSVQQGVQKPAADEASSKPCLVM
;
A
#
# COMPACT_ATOMS: atom_id res chain seq x y z
N MET A 1 18.74 5.14 7.38
CA MET A 1 17.54 5.99 7.58
C MET A 1 16.63 5.29 8.57
N PRO A 2 15.82 6.00 9.35
CA PRO A 2 14.95 5.43 10.38
C PRO A 2 13.70 4.72 9.81
N TYR A 3 13.56 4.69 8.49
CA TYR A 3 12.53 3.96 7.74
C TYR A 3 13.16 3.28 6.51
N HIS A 4 12.44 2.31 5.95
CA HIS A 4 12.75 1.66 4.68
C HIS A 4 11.64 1.93 3.67
N VAL A 5 12.02 2.05 2.41
CA VAL A 5 11.09 2.13 1.28
C VAL A 5 11.00 0.75 0.65
N LEU A 6 9.79 0.30 0.32
CA LEU A 6 9.55 -0.99 -0.32
C LEU A 6 8.88 -0.78 -1.67
N ILE A 7 9.42 -1.39 -2.72
CA ILE A 7 8.83 -1.39 -4.07
C ILE A 7 8.89 -2.80 -4.68
N ASN A 8 8.04 -3.03 -5.68
CA ASN A 8 8.07 -4.24 -6.49
C ASN A 8 8.95 -4.02 -7.74
N GLU A 9 9.57 -5.09 -8.26
CA GLU A 9 10.33 -5.05 -9.52
C GLU A 9 9.50 -4.48 -10.70
N ALA A 10 8.19 -4.74 -10.76
CA ALA A 10 7.31 -4.15 -11.77
C ALA A 10 7.27 -2.61 -11.68
N THR A 11 7.34 -2.07 -10.46
CA THR A 11 7.39 -0.62 -10.21
C THR A 11 8.73 -0.04 -10.66
N PHE A 12 9.83 -0.76 -10.43
CA PHE A 12 11.14 -0.37 -10.97
C PHE A 12 11.11 -0.32 -12.51
N GLY A 13 10.61 -1.37 -13.17
CA GLY A 13 10.50 -1.40 -14.63
C GLY A 13 9.64 -0.25 -15.18
N LYS A 14 8.50 0.03 -14.53
CA LYS A 14 7.64 1.19 -14.87
C LYS A 14 8.38 2.53 -14.74
N ALA A 15 9.22 2.68 -13.72
CA ALA A 15 10.03 3.87 -13.52
C ALA A 15 11.14 3.99 -14.57
N ALA A 16 11.82 2.90 -14.90
CA ALA A 16 12.85 2.86 -15.92
C ALA A 16 12.29 3.22 -17.31
N ASP A 17 11.18 2.61 -17.71
CA ASP A 17 10.47 2.92 -18.96
C ASP A 17 10.05 4.39 -19.05
N TYR A 18 9.65 4.97 -17.92
CA TYR A 18 9.23 6.36 -17.88
C TYR A 18 10.42 7.33 -17.94
N LEU A 19 11.51 7.00 -17.26
CA LEU A 19 12.77 7.74 -17.33
C LEU A 19 13.31 7.77 -18.78
N ASP A 20 13.27 6.65 -19.49
CA ASP A 20 13.71 6.60 -20.89
C ASP A 20 12.84 7.48 -21.80
N LYS A 21 11.53 7.54 -21.55
CA LYS A 21 10.63 8.48 -22.26
C LYS A 21 10.94 9.92 -21.90
N LEU A 22 11.27 10.23 -20.65
CA LEU A 22 11.66 11.56 -20.20
C LEU A 22 12.97 12.03 -20.85
N LYS A 23 13.95 11.13 -21.02
CA LYS A 23 15.20 11.43 -21.75
C LYS A 23 14.92 11.88 -23.19
N GLY A 24 13.95 11.27 -23.87
CA GLY A 24 13.54 11.68 -25.22
C GLY A 24 12.59 12.88 -25.26
N ASN A 25 11.78 13.08 -24.22
CA ASN A 25 10.82 14.18 -24.13
C ASN A 25 10.58 14.62 -22.66
N PRO A 26 11.38 15.58 -22.15
CA PRO A 26 11.25 16.07 -20.77
C PRO A 26 9.90 16.73 -20.47
N SER A 27 9.15 17.16 -21.49
CA SER A 27 7.83 17.79 -21.30
C SER A 27 6.77 16.83 -20.75
N LEU A 28 7.03 15.51 -20.79
CA LEU A 28 6.16 14.49 -20.21
C LEU A 28 6.10 14.55 -18.67
N ALA A 29 7.08 15.19 -18.02
CA ALA A 29 7.09 15.35 -16.57
C ALA A 29 5.95 16.26 -16.13
N GLY A 30 5.22 15.80 -15.11
CA GLY A 30 4.27 16.57 -14.32
C GLY A 30 4.95 17.76 -13.65
N LYS A 31 4.14 18.69 -13.15
CA LYS A 31 4.62 19.99 -12.66
C LYS A 31 5.68 19.83 -11.56
N TYR A 32 5.46 18.98 -10.56
CA TYR A 32 6.39 18.87 -9.43
C TYR A 32 7.67 18.15 -9.82
N LEU A 33 7.59 17.06 -10.57
CA LEU A 33 8.78 16.35 -11.06
C LEU A 33 9.62 17.24 -11.97
N ARG A 34 8.99 18.03 -12.84
CA ARG A 34 9.70 18.97 -13.72
C ARG A 34 10.51 19.98 -12.92
N VAL A 35 9.98 20.48 -11.80
CA VAL A 35 10.72 21.36 -10.89
C VAL A 35 11.86 20.61 -10.21
N ALA A 36 11.61 19.38 -9.72
CA ALA A 36 12.61 18.56 -9.06
C ALA A 36 13.78 18.15 -9.98
N LEU A 37 13.56 18.10 -11.29
CA LEU A 37 14.56 17.77 -12.32
C LEU A 37 15.23 19.02 -12.93
N GLN A 38 14.94 20.24 -12.46
CA GLN A 38 15.59 21.45 -12.99
C GLN A 38 17.10 21.39 -12.74
N GLY A 39 17.88 21.52 -13.81
CA GLY A 39 19.35 21.46 -13.76
C GLY A 39 19.93 20.04 -13.64
N VAL A 40 19.09 19.00 -13.64
CA VAL A 40 19.52 17.60 -13.66
C VAL A 40 19.78 17.17 -15.10
N ASP A 41 20.93 16.53 -15.35
CA ASP A 41 21.24 15.92 -16.63
C ASP A 41 20.50 14.58 -16.78
N LEU A 42 19.34 14.62 -17.43
CA LEU A 42 18.48 13.45 -17.63
C LEU A 42 19.19 12.31 -18.38
N SER A 43 20.16 12.61 -19.24
CA SER A 43 20.86 11.59 -20.03
C SER A 43 21.69 10.64 -19.17
N ARG A 44 22.09 11.10 -17.98
CA ARG A 44 22.94 10.38 -17.03
C ARG A 44 22.22 9.92 -15.77
N LEU A 45 20.94 10.25 -15.64
CA LEU A 45 20.15 9.90 -14.45
C LEU A 45 19.90 8.40 -14.41
N SER A 46 20.22 7.78 -13.27
CA SER A 46 19.84 6.40 -12.95
C SER A 46 18.37 6.29 -12.53
N VAL A 47 17.83 5.07 -12.47
CA VAL A 47 16.48 4.80 -11.99
C VAL A 47 16.40 5.06 -10.48
N GLU A 48 17.42 4.70 -9.69
CA GLU A 48 17.53 5.05 -8.26
C GLU A 48 17.40 6.57 -8.04
N GLU A 49 18.22 7.36 -8.74
CA GLU A 49 18.19 8.83 -8.62
C GLU A 49 16.88 9.42 -9.13
N PHE A 50 16.33 8.90 -10.23
CA PHE A 50 15.04 9.31 -10.75
C PHE A 50 13.91 9.07 -9.73
N LEU A 51 13.86 7.88 -9.13
CA LEU A 51 12.88 7.56 -8.10
C LEU A 51 13.07 8.44 -6.85
N ASP A 52 14.31 8.77 -6.48
CA ASP A 52 14.58 9.70 -5.37
C ASP A 52 14.09 11.12 -5.67
N HIS A 53 14.28 11.62 -6.90
CA HIS A 53 13.68 12.90 -7.33
C HIS A 53 12.16 12.84 -7.33
N LEU A 54 11.57 11.73 -7.81
CA LEU A 54 10.13 11.55 -7.89
C LEU A 54 9.48 11.45 -6.49
N ILE A 55 10.01 10.65 -5.58
CA ILE A 55 9.39 10.47 -4.25
C ILE A 55 9.41 11.78 -3.43
N ARG A 56 10.43 12.62 -3.61
CA ARG A 56 10.53 13.97 -2.99
C ARG A 56 9.49 14.96 -3.49
N THR A 57 8.76 14.64 -4.56
CA THR A 57 7.66 15.50 -5.03
C THR A 57 6.40 15.35 -4.18
N LYS A 58 6.27 14.28 -3.40
CA LYS A 58 5.14 14.06 -2.47
C LYS A 58 4.97 15.27 -1.55
N ARG A 59 3.71 15.67 -1.33
CA ARG A 59 3.37 16.79 -0.45
C ARG A 59 3.19 16.29 0.97
N TYR A 60 3.42 17.12 1.98
CA TYR A 60 3.17 16.71 3.38
C TYR A 60 1.72 16.27 3.61
N ARG A 61 0.77 17.03 3.06
CA ARG A 61 -0.65 16.70 3.10
C ARG A 61 -1.24 16.90 1.72
N VAL A 62 -1.94 15.89 1.21
CA VAL A 62 -2.80 15.97 0.03
C VAL A 62 -3.82 14.82 0.04
N PHE A 63 -5.04 15.09 -0.39
CA PHE A 63 -6.04 14.05 -0.63
C PHE A 63 -5.99 13.61 -2.09
N ALA A 64 -5.38 12.44 -2.34
CA ALA A 64 -5.20 11.91 -3.69
C ALA A 64 -6.50 11.79 -4.50
N ASN A 65 -7.65 11.57 -3.86
CA ASN A 65 -8.94 11.48 -4.53
C ASN A 65 -9.64 12.84 -4.77
N LEU A 66 -9.24 13.91 -4.08
CA LEU A 66 -9.96 15.19 -4.12
C LEU A 66 -9.12 16.34 -4.68
N GLU A 67 -7.82 16.33 -4.42
CA GLU A 67 -6.93 17.47 -4.63
C GLU A 67 -5.88 17.23 -5.71
N VAL A 68 -5.66 15.97 -6.09
CA VAL A 68 -4.75 15.63 -7.19
C VAL A 68 -5.52 15.66 -8.49
N ASP A 69 -5.02 16.47 -9.42
CA ASP A 69 -5.49 16.44 -10.80
C ASP A 69 -4.71 15.38 -11.58
N TYR A 70 -5.39 14.59 -12.43
CA TYR A 70 -4.81 13.42 -13.10
C TYR A 70 -4.82 13.58 -14.62
N HIS A 71 -4.26 14.68 -15.13
CA HIS A 71 -4.12 14.96 -16.57
C HIS A 71 -2.66 15.21 -16.99
N PRO A 72 -2.31 15.21 -18.29
CA PRO A 72 -0.91 15.30 -18.77
C PRO A 72 -0.13 16.57 -18.41
N LYS A 73 -0.77 17.59 -17.82
CA LYS A 73 -0.15 18.84 -17.36
C LYS A 73 -0.40 19.07 -15.86
N ALA A 74 -0.84 18.03 -15.16
CA ALA A 74 -1.22 18.12 -13.77
C ALA A 74 0.01 18.19 -12.86
N ASP A 75 -0.29 18.28 -11.56
CA ASP A 75 0.68 18.27 -10.47
C ASP A 75 1.64 17.08 -10.58
N TRP A 76 1.08 15.89 -10.81
CA TRP A 76 1.80 14.67 -11.22
C TRP A 76 1.18 14.12 -12.51
N SER A 77 2.00 13.58 -13.40
CA SER A 77 1.47 12.83 -14.54
C SER A 77 0.80 11.52 -14.08
N LEU A 78 -0.05 10.92 -14.93
CA LEU A 78 -0.65 9.62 -14.62
C LEU A 78 0.39 8.52 -14.37
N VAL A 79 1.53 8.57 -15.06
CA VAL A 79 2.60 7.58 -14.87
C VAL A 79 3.31 7.82 -13.55
N GLU A 80 3.63 9.08 -13.23
CA GLU A 80 4.24 9.47 -11.94
C GLU A 80 3.38 9.08 -10.76
N ALA A 81 2.09 9.45 -10.77
CA ALA A 81 1.16 9.11 -9.71
C ALA A 81 1.04 7.59 -9.54
N GLY A 82 1.03 6.86 -10.66
CA GLY A 82 0.99 5.40 -10.65
C GLY A 82 2.29 4.74 -10.17
N ILE A 83 3.45 5.37 -10.31
CA ILE A 83 4.71 4.88 -9.71
C ILE A 83 4.69 5.16 -8.21
N LEU A 84 4.37 6.41 -7.85
CA LEU A 84 4.33 6.89 -6.47
C LEU A 84 3.34 6.12 -5.58
N ALA A 85 2.23 5.66 -6.14
CA ALA A 85 1.23 4.84 -5.46
C ALA A 85 1.66 3.37 -5.27
N ASP A 86 2.72 2.92 -5.93
CA ASP A 86 3.25 1.56 -5.73
C ASP A 86 4.42 1.52 -4.72
N ILE A 87 4.69 2.62 -4.03
CA ILE A 87 5.78 2.75 -3.06
C ILE A 87 5.22 2.70 -1.64
N ALA A 88 5.66 1.72 -0.85
CA ALA A 88 5.35 1.62 0.56
C ALA A 88 6.51 2.11 1.44
N VAL A 89 6.21 2.54 2.67
CA VAL A 89 7.22 2.98 3.66
C VAL A 89 6.99 2.25 4.97
N THR A 90 8.02 1.56 5.46
CA THR A 90 7.98 0.81 6.73
C THR A 90 8.95 1.40 7.75
N MET A 91 8.56 1.40 9.02
CA MET A 91 9.37 1.91 10.12
C MET A 91 8.98 1.28 11.46
N ASP A 92 9.93 1.17 12.37
CA ASP A 92 9.66 0.78 13.76
C ASP A 92 9.22 2.01 14.56
N VAL A 93 8.12 1.87 15.31
CA VAL A 93 7.49 2.96 16.07
C VAL A 93 7.05 2.49 17.44
N GLU A 94 6.70 3.45 18.28
CA GLU A 94 5.93 3.24 19.49
C GLU A 94 4.51 3.75 19.27
N ALA A 95 3.50 2.93 19.58
CA ALA A 95 2.10 3.32 19.63
C ALA A 95 1.70 3.69 21.05
N TYR A 96 1.00 4.81 21.21
CA TYR A 96 0.61 5.35 22.50
C TYR A 96 -0.87 5.14 22.82
N ASP A 97 -1.70 4.86 21.81
CA ASP A 97 -3.10 4.48 21.96
C ASP A 97 -3.49 3.35 21.00
N ASN A 98 -4.71 2.81 21.17
CA ASN A 98 -5.20 1.67 20.39
C ASN A 98 -5.61 1.98 18.94
N GLY A 99 -5.47 3.22 18.47
CA GLY A 99 -5.74 3.62 17.09
C GLY A 99 -7.22 3.78 16.75
N ARG A 100 -8.12 3.85 17.74
CA ARG A 100 -9.53 4.22 17.45
C ARG A 100 -9.60 5.67 16.98
N HIS A 101 -10.46 5.94 16.00
CA HIS A 101 -10.69 7.30 15.49
C HIS A 101 -11.35 8.22 16.53
N ARG A 102 -12.17 7.65 17.42
CA ARG A 102 -12.88 8.36 18.49
C ARG A 102 -12.66 7.64 19.81
N ASP A 103 -12.52 8.41 20.88
CA ASP A 103 -12.32 7.94 22.25
C ASP A 103 -11.28 6.81 22.34
N PRO A 104 -10.04 7.06 21.86
CA PRO A 104 -8.99 6.05 21.89
C PRO A 104 -8.60 5.72 23.33
N GLN A 105 -8.21 4.47 23.53
CA GLN A 105 -7.67 4.03 24.81
C GLN A 105 -6.16 4.19 24.76
N VAL A 106 -5.63 5.04 25.63
CA VAL A 106 -4.19 5.24 25.81
C VAL A 106 -3.59 4.00 26.48
N HIS A 107 -2.46 3.55 25.96
CA HIS A 107 -1.71 2.44 26.54
C HIS A 107 -1.01 2.88 27.82
N PRO A 108 -0.97 2.02 28.87
CA PRO A 108 -0.20 2.33 30.08
C PRO A 108 1.30 2.54 29.80
N GLU A 109 1.82 1.80 28.83
CA GLU A 109 3.19 1.92 28.31
C GLU A 109 3.14 1.92 26.77
N PRO A 110 4.00 2.69 26.08
CA PRO A 110 4.03 2.68 24.62
C PRO A 110 4.32 1.29 24.07
N LEU A 111 3.56 0.89 23.05
CA LEU A 111 3.67 -0.41 22.40
C LEU A 111 4.64 -0.32 21.22
N ALA A 112 5.78 -1.02 21.30
CA ALA A 112 6.68 -1.17 20.18
C ALA A 112 6.06 -2.06 19.08
N LEU A 113 6.03 -1.56 17.84
CA LEU A 113 5.54 -2.28 16.67
C LEU A 113 6.20 -1.78 15.38
N ASN A 114 6.02 -2.52 14.29
CA ASN A 114 6.38 -2.05 12.95
C ASN A 114 5.15 -1.49 12.24
N LEU A 115 5.28 -0.30 11.66
CA LEU A 115 4.22 0.41 10.95
C LEU A 115 4.59 0.57 9.48
N THR A 116 3.73 0.10 8.57
CA THR A 116 3.96 0.18 7.13
C THR A 116 2.83 0.92 6.41
N PHE A 117 3.15 2.06 5.83
CA PHE A 117 2.25 2.87 5.02
C PHE A 117 2.21 2.32 3.60
N ILE A 118 1.04 1.86 3.17
CA ILE A 118 0.82 1.28 1.84
C ILE A 118 -0.27 2.09 1.13
N PRO A 119 0.01 2.68 -0.05
CA PRO A 119 -1.00 3.44 -0.76
C PRO A 119 -2.16 2.55 -1.24
N GLY A 120 -3.38 2.90 -0.84
CA GLY A 120 -4.58 2.22 -1.31
C GLY A 120 -4.95 2.57 -2.76
N PRO A 121 -5.67 1.67 -3.48
CA PRO A 121 -6.18 2.01 -4.80
C PRO A 121 -7.13 3.21 -4.77
N VAL A 122 -6.88 4.22 -5.61
CA VAL A 122 -7.76 5.38 -5.78
C VAL A 122 -8.73 5.12 -6.95
N LEU A 123 -9.90 4.57 -6.64
CA LEU A 123 -10.93 4.15 -7.60
C LEU A 123 -12.07 5.15 -7.80
N GLY A 124 -11.99 6.32 -7.15
CA GLY A 124 -12.89 7.43 -7.39
C GLY A 124 -12.26 8.76 -7.02
N THR A 125 -12.67 9.80 -7.73
CA THR A 125 -12.22 11.17 -7.53
C THR A 125 -13.41 12.12 -7.40
N GLY A 126 -13.23 13.22 -6.68
CA GLY A 126 -14.29 14.22 -6.47
C GLY A 126 -14.78 14.88 -7.77
N ASN A 127 -13.94 14.89 -8.81
CA ASN A 127 -14.21 15.47 -10.12
C ASN A 127 -14.45 14.43 -11.24
N GLY A 128 -14.41 13.12 -10.91
CA GLY A 128 -14.54 12.04 -11.89
C GLY A 128 -13.34 11.85 -12.82
N ALA A 129 -12.19 12.49 -12.55
CA ALA A 129 -10.96 12.26 -13.28
C ALA A 129 -10.50 10.80 -13.18
N MET A 130 -10.01 10.27 -14.30
CA MET A 130 -9.40 8.94 -14.38
C MET A 130 -8.08 8.93 -13.61
N THR A 131 -7.94 8.03 -12.64
CA THR A 131 -6.67 7.80 -11.92
C THR A 131 -5.86 6.67 -12.58
N PRO A 132 -4.58 6.49 -12.18
CA PRO A 132 -3.80 5.34 -12.63
C PRO A 132 -4.44 4.01 -12.26
N ASP A 133 -5.01 3.91 -11.05
CA ASP A 133 -5.61 2.69 -10.53
C ASP A 133 -6.94 2.37 -11.21
N MET A 134 -7.75 3.41 -11.50
CA MET A 134 -8.97 3.23 -12.30
C MET A 134 -8.65 2.73 -13.70
N LYS A 135 -7.59 3.25 -14.33
CA LYS A 135 -7.17 2.84 -15.67
C LYS A 135 -6.73 1.37 -15.71
N GLU A 136 -6.15 0.87 -14.63
CA GLU A 136 -5.69 -0.52 -14.50
C GLU A 136 -6.82 -1.49 -14.14
N CYS A 137 -7.69 -1.10 -13.20
CA CYS A 137 -8.63 -2.01 -12.57
C CYS A 137 -10.08 -1.91 -13.07
N ILE A 138 -10.46 -0.86 -13.80
CA ILE A 138 -11.87 -0.64 -14.18
C ILE A 138 -12.10 -0.96 -15.65
N VAL A 139 -12.86 -2.02 -15.90
CA VAL A 139 -13.28 -2.46 -17.24
C VAL A 139 -14.79 -2.35 -17.36
N ALA A 140 -15.28 -1.68 -18.39
CA ALA A 140 -16.72 -1.43 -18.60
C ALA A 140 -17.45 -0.88 -17.35
N GLY A 141 -16.75 -0.04 -16.58
CA GLY A 141 -17.29 0.63 -15.39
C GLY A 141 -17.40 -0.24 -14.13
N ARG A 142 -16.85 -1.46 -14.15
CA ARG A 142 -16.79 -2.41 -13.02
C ARG A 142 -15.34 -2.71 -12.64
N ILE A 143 -15.12 -3.13 -11.40
CA ILE A 143 -13.82 -3.64 -10.96
C ILE A 143 -13.56 -4.99 -11.65
N ASP A 144 -12.47 -5.07 -12.41
CA ASP A 144 -11.89 -6.33 -12.83
C ASP A 144 -11.08 -6.90 -11.65
N GLN A 145 -11.51 -8.06 -11.15
CA GLN A 145 -10.93 -8.65 -9.94
C GLN A 145 -9.48 -9.09 -10.12
N GLU A 146 -9.10 -9.53 -11.31
CA GLU A 146 -7.76 -10.02 -11.61
C GLU A 146 -6.78 -8.85 -11.68
N SER A 147 -7.11 -7.80 -12.43
CA SER A 147 -6.32 -6.56 -12.45
C SER A 147 -6.23 -5.93 -11.06
N TYR A 148 -7.31 -5.95 -10.29
CA TYR A 148 -7.30 -5.45 -8.91
C TYR A 148 -6.41 -6.29 -7.99
N TYR A 149 -6.42 -7.62 -8.13
CA TYR A 149 -5.49 -8.50 -7.42
C TYR A 149 -4.03 -8.17 -7.77
N GLN A 150 -3.70 -8.04 -9.06
CA GLN A 150 -2.34 -7.71 -9.51
C GLN A 150 -1.86 -6.35 -8.98
N LEU A 151 -2.76 -5.37 -8.87
CA LEU A 151 -2.47 -4.09 -8.22
C LEU A 151 -2.16 -4.27 -6.73
N ILE A 152 -3.00 -4.99 -6.00
CA ILE A 152 -2.81 -5.24 -4.56
C ILE A 152 -1.55 -6.07 -4.32
N GLU A 153 -1.31 -7.12 -5.09
CA GLU A 153 -0.10 -7.94 -5.04
C GLU A 153 1.14 -7.08 -5.22
N ARG A 154 1.17 -6.21 -6.24
CA ARG A 154 2.30 -5.32 -6.50
C ARG A 154 2.61 -4.41 -5.30
N ARG A 155 1.61 -3.98 -4.54
CA ARG A 155 1.78 -3.08 -3.38
C ARG A 155 2.03 -3.78 -2.06
N PHE A 156 1.45 -4.97 -1.85
CA PHE A 156 1.52 -5.68 -0.57
C PHE A 156 2.61 -6.75 -0.53
N LEU A 157 2.95 -7.38 -1.66
CA LEU A 157 3.92 -8.48 -1.66
C LEU A 157 5.30 -8.07 -1.10
N PRO A 158 5.88 -6.89 -1.43
CA PRO A 158 7.12 -6.44 -0.79
C PRO A 158 7.01 -6.33 0.74
N TYR A 159 5.85 -5.92 1.25
CA TYR A 159 5.58 -5.83 2.69
C TYR A 159 5.50 -7.20 3.35
N PHE A 160 4.77 -8.16 2.78
CA PHE A 160 4.70 -9.54 3.32
C PHE A 160 6.09 -10.17 3.42
N VAL A 161 6.93 -9.96 2.41
CA VAL A 161 8.30 -10.49 2.39
C VAL A 161 9.16 -9.81 3.45
N GLU A 162 9.11 -8.47 3.56
CA GLU A 162 9.85 -7.72 4.59
C GLU A 162 9.46 -8.16 6.00
N VAL A 163 8.16 -8.34 6.27
CA VAL A 163 7.65 -8.81 7.57
C VAL A 163 8.18 -10.21 7.88
N ASN A 164 8.08 -11.14 6.92
CA ASN A 164 8.55 -12.50 7.09
C ASN A 164 10.07 -12.54 7.38
N GLU A 165 10.87 -11.79 6.63
CA GLU A 165 12.32 -11.70 6.84
C GLU A 165 12.67 -11.04 8.18
N CYS A 166 11.95 -9.98 8.57
CA CYS A 166 12.16 -9.31 9.86
C CYS A 166 11.83 -10.22 11.03
N ALA A 167 10.69 -10.90 10.99
CA ALA A 167 10.29 -11.86 12.01
C ALA A 167 11.27 -13.03 12.10
N GLY A 168 11.65 -13.60 10.95
CA GLY A 168 12.64 -14.68 10.86
C GLY A 168 14.01 -14.29 11.45
N ARG A 169 14.53 -13.09 11.13
CA ARG A 169 15.79 -12.58 11.71
C ARG A 169 15.72 -12.40 13.23
N LYS A 170 14.54 -12.06 13.77
CA LYS A 170 14.30 -11.94 15.21
C LYS A 170 14.03 -13.29 15.89
N GLY A 171 13.90 -14.38 15.13
CA GLY A 171 13.46 -15.68 15.63
C GLY A 171 12.05 -15.64 16.23
N ARG A 172 11.22 -14.71 15.75
CA ARG A 172 9.85 -14.44 16.21
C ARG A 172 8.87 -14.70 15.07
N ASP A 173 7.60 -14.78 15.42
CA ASP A 173 6.49 -14.85 14.48
C ASP A 173 5.81 -13.49 14.33
N ALA A 174 5.20 -13.25 13.17
CA ALA A 174 4.48 -12.02 12.86
C ALA A 174 2.97 -12.18 12.97
N PHE A 175 2.34 -11.18 13.59
CA PHE A 175 0.90 -10.93 13.58
C PHE A 175 0.64 -9.62 12.82
N MET A 176 -0.27 -9.66 11.85
CA MET A 176 -0.44 -8.56 10.88
C MET A 176 -1.85 -7.96 10.87
N PRO A 177 -2.14 -6.93 11.68
CA PRO A 177 -3.36 -6.14 11.51
C PRO A 177 -3.32 -5.32 10.21
N ILE A 178 -4.38 -5.44 9.40
CA ILE A 178 -4.53 -4.75 8.12
C ILE A 178 -5.92 -4.06 8.07
N PRO A 179 -6.01 -2.73 7.92
CA PRO A 179 -7.29 -2.03 7.68
C PRO A 179 -7.81 -2.28 6.26
N GLY A 180 -9.01 -1.78 5.96
CA GLY A 180 -9.46 -1.56 4.59
C GLY A 180 -8.62 -0.52 3.82
N VAL A 181 -7.48 -0.94 3.26
CA VAL A 181 -6.58 -0.08 2.48
C VAL A 181 -7.23 0.27 1.13
N GLY A 182 -7.47 1.56 0.89
CA GLY A 182 -8.19 2.05 -0.29
C GLY A 182 -9.71 1.80 -0.27
N CYS A 183 -10.26 1.31 0.85
CA CYS A 183 -11.66 0.91 0.94
C CYS A 183 -12.62 2.04 1.38
N GLY A 184 -12.07 3.13 1.93
CA GLY A 184 -12.85 4.31 2.36
C GLY A 184 -13.21 5.24 1.20
N GLU A 185 -12.92 6.53 1.34
CA GLU A 185 -13.23 7.54 0.31
C GLU A 185 -12.57 7.27 -1.05
N PHE A 186 -11.42 6.58 -1.06
CA PHE A 186 -10.72 6.21 -2.29
C PHE A 186 -11.48 5.23 -3.17
N ALA A 187 -12.41 4.45 -2.61
CA ALA A 187 -13.22 3.52 -3.38
C ALA A 187 -14.29 4.22 -4.25
N GLY A 188 -14.60 5.50 -3.97
CA GLY A 188 -15.61 6.26 -4.71
C GLY A 188 -16.97 5.55 -4.75
N LYS A 189 -17.46 5.24 -5.97
CA LYS A 189 -18.74 4.54 -6.17
C LYS A 189 -18.71 3.05 -5.77
N PHE A 190 -17.54 2.48 -5.51
CA PHE A 190 -17.36 1.06 -5.23
C PHE A 190 -17.30 0.71 -3.74
N LYS A 191 -17.56 1.67 -2.84
CA LYS A 191 -17.49 1.50 -1.37
C LYS A 191 -18.21 0.27 -0.83
N GLU A 192 -19.31 -0.14 -1.46
CA GLU A 192 -20.10 -1.28 -0.99
C GLU A 192 -19.52 -2.65 -1.39
N GLU A 193 -18.70 -2.74 -2.45
CA GLU A 193 -18.08 -4.01 -2.86
C GLU A 193 -16.58 -4.09 -2.55
N ILE A 194 -15.91 -2.94 -2.40
CA ILE A 194 -14.44 -2.87 -2.36
C ILE A 194 -13.82 -3.66 -1.20
N HIS A 195 -14.46 -3.70 -0.04
CA HIS A 195 -13.93 -4.44 1.11
C HIS A 195 -13.85 -5.94 0.85
N THR A 196 -14.84 -6.50 0.15
CA THR A 196 -14.86 -7.91 -0.28
C THR A 196 -13.82 -8.16 -1.38
N ARG A 197 -13.64 -7.21 -2.31
CA ARG A 197 -12.60 -7.27 -3.36
C ARG A 197 -11.19 -7.28 -2.76
N PHE A 198 -10.96 -6.41 -1.79
CA PHE A 198 -9.69 -6.29 -1.07
C PHE A 198 -9.39 -7.52 -0.22
N GLN A 199 -10.39 -8.01 0.52
CA GLN A 199 -10.28 -9.28 1.25
C GLN A 199 -9.89 -10.43 0.30
N HIS A 200 -10.57 -10.55 -0.84
CA HIS A 200 -10.27 -11.58 -1.82
C HIS A 200 -8.85 -11.46 -2.36
N ALA A 201 -8.37 -10.25 -2.65
CA ALA A 201 -7.01 -10.02 -3.12
C ALA A 201 -5.94 -10.41 -2.07
N LEU A 202 -6.15 -10.08 -0.79
CA LEU A 202 -5.24 -10.50 0.28
C LEU A 202 -5.21 -12.03 0.47
N GLN A 203 -6.37 -12.67 0.39
CA GLN A 203 -6.46 -14.12 0.47
C GLN A 203 -5.77 -14.78 -0.72
N GLU A 204 -5.94 -14.24 -1.93
CA GLU A 204 -5.27 -14.73 -3.12
C GLU A 204 -3.75 -14.57 -3.03
N LEU A 205 -3.26 -13.44 -2.51
CA LEU A 205 -1.82 -13.25 -2.23
C LEU A 205 -1.28 -14.36 -1.32
N LEU A 206 -2.00 -14.71 -0.25
CA LEU A 206 -1.62 -15.82 0.63
C LEU A 206 -1.71 -17.19 -0.05
N ARG A 207 -2.68 -17.41 -0.95
CA ARG A 207 -2.77 -18.67 -1.72
C ARG A 207 -1.60 -18.83 -2.68
N GLN A 208 -1.16 -17.74 -3.31
CA GLN A 208 -0.09 -17.74 -4.30
C GLN A 208 1.32 -17.74 -3.68
N HIS A 209 1.51 -17.08 -2.53
CA HIS A 209 2.84 -16.88 -1.94
C HIS A 209 2.98 -17.28 -0.47
N GLY A 210 1.90 -17.64 0.21
CA GLY A 210 1.89 -17.85 1.67
C GLY A 210 2.79 -18.98 2.16
N ASP A 211 3.07 -19.97 1.31
CA ASP A 211 4.03 -21.05 1.58
C ASP A 211 5.47 -20.54 1.75
N LYS A 212 5.79 -19.37 1.19
CA LYS A 212 7.08 -18.69 1.33
C LYS A 212 7.17 -17.84 2.61
N PHE A 213 6.11 -17.76 3.41
CA PHE A 213 6.04 -16.91 4.60
C PHE A 213 5.93 -17.69 5.92
N PRO A 214 6.90 -18.56 6.26
CA PRO A 214 6.80 -19.44 7.44
C PRO A 214 6.71 -18.69 8.78
N HIS A 215 7.14 -17.43 8.82
CA HIS A 215 7.15 -16.59 10.02
C HIS A 215 5.90 -15.71 10.14
N ILE A 216 4.97 -15.73 9.18
CA ILE A 216 3.69 -15.04 9.28
C ILE A 216 2.66 -16.00 9.86
N LYS A 217 2.19 -15.74 11.09
CA LYS A 217 1.22 -16.61 11.75
C LYS A 217 -0.21 -16.22 11.47
N ALA A 218 -0.48 -14.91 11.39
CA ALA A 218 -1.80 -14.47 11.03
C ALA A 218 -1.85 -13.10 10.38
N VAL A 219 -2.83 -12.95 9.51
CA VAL A 219 -3.35 -11.69 9.00
C VAL A 219 -4.68 -11.41 9.67
N TYR A 220 -4.83 -10.24 10.27
CA TYR A 220 -6.06 -9.75 10.89
C TYR A 220 -6.60 -8.60 10.04
N TYR A 221 -7.48 -8.92 9.10
CA TYR A 221 -8.12 -7.95 8.23
C TYR A 221 -9.33 -7.32 8.92
N ASP A 222 -9.22 -6.04 9.26
CA ASP A 222 -10.29 -5.24 9.83
C ASP A 222 -11.03 -4.48 8.72
N SER A 223 -12.24 -4.95 8.42
CA SER A 223 -13.17 -4.39 7.44
C SER A 223 -14.15 -3.36 8.04
N PHE A 224 -13.95 -2.95 9.29
CA PHE A 224 -14.79 -2.02 10.06
C PHE A 224 -16.23 -2.50 10.30
N ASP A 225 -17.08 -2.47 9.27
CA ASP A 225 -18.48 -2.89 9.34
C ASP A 225 -18.98 -3.59 8.07
N LYS A 226 -18.09 -3.92 7.13
CA LYS A 226 -18.46 -4.34 5.77
C LYS A 226 -18.43 -5.84 5.51
N CYS A 227 -17.46 -6.57 6.06
CA CYS A 227 -17.32 -8.01 5.80
C CYS A 227 -17.81 -8.86 6.98
N GLU A 228 -18.38 -10.01 6.65
CA GLU A 228 -18.75 -11.01 7.65
C GLU A 228 -17.50 -11.58 8.35
N PRO A 229 -17.50 -11.67 9.69
CA PRO A 229 -16.39 -12.25 10.43
C PRO A 229 -16.16 -13.72 10.04
N ARG A 230 -14.93 -14.09 9.71
CA ARG A 230 -14.57 -15.46 9.37
C ARG A 230 -13.08 -15.73 9.56
N ASP A 231 -12.75 -16.98 9.85
CA ASP A 231 -11.38 -17.49 9.94
C ASP A 231 -11.13 -18.45 8.77
N GLU A 232 -9.98 -18.31 8.11
CA GLU A 232 -9.55 -19.20 7.02
C GLU A 232 -8.06 -19.51 7.16
N GLN A 233 -7.68 -20.79 7.19
CA GLN A 233 -6.27 -21.20 7.17
C GLN A 233 -5.80 -21.29 5.72
N ILE A 234 -4.79 -20.50 5.34
CA ILE A 234 -4.23 -20.44 3.98
C ILE A 234 -2.72 -20.64 4.07
N ASN A 235 -2.20 -21.74 3.49
CA ASN A 235 -0.76 -22.04 3.42
C ASN A 235 0.02 -21.81 4.74
N GLY A 236 -0.53 -22.25 5.87
CA GLY A 236 0.10 -22.09 7.19
C GLY A 236 -0.10 -20.73 7.87
N THR A 237 -0.67 -19.74 7.18
CA THR A 237 -1.10 -18.45 7.75
C THR A 237 -2.60 -18.48 8.09
N MET A 238 -2.98 -18.02 9.28
CA MET A 238 -4.39 -17.82 9.63
C MET A 238 -4.86 -16.46 9.14
N PHE A 239 -5.91 -16.42 8.33
CA PHE A 239 -6.55 -15.20 7.86
C PHE A 239 -7.84 -14.94 8.63
N HIS A 240 -7.84 -13.91 9.46
CA HIS A 240 -9.01 -13.44 10.20
C HIS A 240 -9.63 -12.27 9.46
N THR A 241 -10.88 -12.42 9.05
CA THR A 241 -11.74 -11.29 8.71
C THR A 241 -12.48 -10.87 9.96
N VAL A 242 -12.30 -9.62 10.36
CA VAL A 242 -13.01 -9.03 11.49
C VAL A 242 -13.65 -7.72 11.04
N ALA A 243 -14.82 -7.43 11.61
CA ALA A 243 -15.49 -6.15 11.44
C ALA A 243 -15.74 -5.58 12.83
N LEU A 244 -15.05 -4.51 13.22
CA LEU A 244 -15.12 -3.93 14.57
C LEU A 244 -16.54 -3.65 15.07
N LYS A 245 -17.46 -3.31 14.17
CA LYS A 245 -18.85 -2.98 14.52
C LYS A 245 -19.84 -4.12 14.31
N HIS A 246 -19.39 -5.25 13.77
CA HIS A 246 -20.31 -6.35 13.47
C HIS A 246 -20.69 -7.12 14.74
N PRO A 247 -21.99 -7.38 15.01
CA PRO A 247 -22.43 -8.03 16.24
C PRO A 247 -21.84 -9.43 16.47
N GLN A 248 -21.45 -10.12 15.40
CA GLN A 248 -20.89 -11.47 15.47
C GLN A 248 -19.36 -11.48 15.68
N SER A 249 -18.70 -10.32 15.61
CA SER A 249 -17.26 -10.23 15.88
C SER A 249 -17.00 -10.54 17.34
N ARG A 250 -16.16 -11.54 17.59
CA ARG A 250 -15.78 -11.94 18.95
C ARG A 250 -14.64 -11.06 19.43
N ASN A 251 -14.91 -10.21 20.41
CA ASN A 251 -13.95 -9.31 21.03
C ASN A 251 -13.08 -8.53 20.02
N PRO A 252 -13.68 -7.80 19.07
CA PRO A 252 -12.92 -7.12 18.03
C PRO A 252 -12.00 -6.06 18.64
N GLN A 253 -10.71 -6.20 18.34
CA GLN A 253 -9.70 -5.26 18.79
C GLN A 253 -9.42 -4.22 17.69
N PRO A 254 -9.29 -2.93 18.06
CA PRO A 254 -8.66 -1.91 17.22
C PRO A 254 -7.25 -2.31 16.80
N GLN A 255 -6.63 -1.58 15.87
CA GLN A 255 -5.45 -2.08 15.17
C GLN A 255 -4.13 -1.85 15.93
N LEU A 256 -4.00 -0.82 16.75
CA LEU A 256 -2.78 -0.55 17.51
C LEU A 256 -2.82 -1.20 18.91
N CYS A 257 -3.27 -2.45 19.04
CA CYS A 257 -3.29 -3.20 20.31
C CYS A 257 -2.13 -4.18 20.41
N HIS A 258 -1.86 -4.70 21.61
CA HIS A 258 -0.85 -5.75 21.78
C HIS A 258 -1.38 -7.06 21.17
N PRO A 259 -0.55 -7.87 20.49
CA PRO A 259 -0.95 -9.17 19.94
C PRO A 259 -1.64 -10.13 20.95
N ARG A 260 -1.46 -9.92 22.26
CA ARG A 260 -2.08 -10.73 23.32
C ARG A 260 -3.55 -10.35 23.57
N ASP A 261 -3.98 -9.19 23.10
CA ASP A 261 -5.34 -8.70 23.30
C ASP A 261 -6.26 -9.20 22.18
N TYR A 262 -5.70 -9.61 21.04
CA TYR A 262 -6.44 -10.18 19.92
C TYR A 262 -6.79 -11.65 20.16
N LEU A 263 -8.03 -12.01 19.80
CA LEU A 263 -8.46 -13.40 19.61
C LEU A 263 -8.05 -14.31 20.77
N ASP A 264 -8.37 -13.86 21.98
CA ASP A 264 -8.14 -14.54 23.26
C ASP A 264 -6.66 -14.87 23.53
N GLY A 265 -5.74 -14.02 23.06
CA GLY A 265 -4.31 -14.12 23.33
C GLY A 265 -3.56 -15.12 22.47
N ARG A 266 -4.18 -15.63 21.40
CA ARG A 266 -3.59 -16.60 20.47
C ARG A 266 -2.24 -16.15 19.89
N TYR A 267 -2.03 -14.83 19.79
CA TYR A 267 -0.84 -14.24 19.17
C TYR A 267 0.09 -13.54 20.18
N ALA A 268 -0.02 -13.83 21.48
CA ALA A 268 0.76 -13.17 22.53
C ALA A 268 2.29 -13.24 22.32
N ASN A 269 2.79 -14.27 21.63
CA ASN A 269 4.22 -14.47 21.34
C ASN A 269 4.67 -13.90 19.99
N CYS A 270 3.79 -13.23 19.25
CA CYS A 270 4.11 -12.61 17.96
C CYS A 270 4.58 -11.16 18.13
N ASP A 271 5.36 -10.67 17.17
CA ASP A 271 5.59 -9.25 16.91
C ASP A 271 4.42 -8.69 16.08
N SER A 272 4.05 -7.43 16.33
CA SER A 272 3.01 -6.74 15.57
C SER A 272 3.61 -5.99 14.38
N TYR A 273 3.12 -6.31 13.17
CA TYR A 273 3.46 -5.64 11.92
C TYR A 273 2.17 -5.12 11.30
N LEU A 274 1.95 -3.82 11.36
CA LEU A 274 0.67 -3.21 11.02
C LEU A 274 0.76 -2.37 9.75
N THR A 275 -0.29 -2.41 8.93
CA THR A 275 -0.38 -1.54 7.75
C THR A 275 -1.25 -0.32 7.98
N VAL A 276 -0.92 0.77 7.28
CA VAL A 276 -1.65 2.03 7.25
C VAL A 276 -2.20 2.24 5.84
N ALA A 277 -3.48 2.58 5.73
CA ALA A 277 -4.10 2.97 4.48
C ALA A 277 -3.63 4.37 4.09
N TRP A 278 -2.60 4.42 3.26
CA TRP A 278 -1.96 5.66 2.81
C TRP A 278 -2.42 6.03 1.39
N ASP A 279 -1.91 7.12 0.85
CA ASP A 279 -2.07 7.55 -0.53
C ASP A 279 -0.71 7.75 -1.22
N GLY A 280 -0.70 7.78 -2.55
CA GLY A 280 0.53 7.84 -3.32
C GLY A 280 1.17 9.23 -3.37
N CYS A 281 0.47 10.30 -3.02
CA CYS A 281 0.90 11.68 -3.31
C CYS A 281 1.25 12.49 -2.06
N SER A 282 0.89 12.00 -0.88
CA SER A 282 1.23 12.61 0.40
C SER A 282 2.50 12.01 1.01
N MET A 283 2.97 12.58 2.11
CA MET A 283 3.95 11.96 3.03
C MET A 283 3.20 11.01 3.98
N PRO A 284 3.85 9.96 4.52
CA PRO A 284 3.20 9.05 5.46
C PRO A 284 2.61 9.80 6.64
N GLY A 285 1.35 9.53 6.98
CA GLY A 285 0.59 10.22 8.02
C GLY A 285 -0.28 11.36 7.50
N ASN A 286 -0.04 11.91 6.30
CA ASN A 286 -0.88 12.89 5.60
C ASN A 286 -1.46 13.99 6.52
N GLU A 287 -2.69 13.83 7.03
CA GLU A 287 -3.35 14.75 7.97
C GLU A 287 -2.58 14.98 9.28
N ALA A 288 -1.77 14.01 9.72
CA ALA A 288 -0.86 14.13 10.86
C ALA A 288 0.13 15.30 10.68
N HIS A 289 0.57 15.59 9.45
CA HIS A 289 1.45 16.71 9.17
C HIS A 289 0.82 18.06 9.54
N VAL A 290 -0.50 18.18 9.46
CA VAL A 290 -1.25 19.39 9.84
C VAL A 290 -1.93 19.25 11.22
N GLY A 291 -1.55 18.23 11.99
CA GLY A 291 -2.04 18.00 13.36
C GLY A 291 -3.50 17.51 13.43
N ARG A 292 -4.03 16.95 12.35
CA ARG A 292 -5.39 16.40 12.29
C ARG A 292 -5.36 14.88 12.45
N ARG A 293 -6.16 14.38 13.38
CA ARG A 293 -6.29 12.96 13.70
C ARG A 293 -7.49 12.38 12.96
N GLU A 294 -7.41 12.40 11.65
CA GLU A 294 -8.46 11.97 10.71
C GLU A 294 -7.89 10.88 9.80
N THR A 295 -8.79 10.09 9.20
CA THR A 295 -8.48 8.89 8.39
C THR A 295 -7.57 7.88 9.10
N ASP A 296 -7.32 6.73 8.46
CA ASP A 296 -6.43 5.72 9.03
C ASP A 296 -4.99 6.25 9.13
N ASP A 297 -4.58 7.04 8.13
CA ASP A 297 -3.23 7.58 7.99
C ASP A 297 -2.91 8.63 9.07
N GLY A 298 -3.76 9.66 9.18
CA GLY A 298 -3.58 10.69 10.21
C GLY A 298 -3.76 10.18 11.63
N VAL A 299 -4.69 9.23 11.85
CA VAL A 299 -4.86 8.58 13.16
C VAL A 299 -3.60 7.83 13.55
N LYS A 300 -3.09 6.93 12.72
CA LYS A 300 -1.91 6.12 13.09
C LYS A 300 -0.62 6.95 13.07
N GLY A 301 -0.53 7.97 12.22
CA GLY A 301 0.58 8.92 12.23
C GLY A 301 0.69 9.74 13.51
N LEU A 302 -0.44 10.05 14.18
CA LEU A 302 -0.47 10.79 15.45
C LEU A 302 -0.64 9.91 16.69
N ALA A 303 -1.14 8.68 16.56
CA ALA A 303 -1.19 7.70 17.65
C ALA A 303 0.17 7.04 17.91
N THR A 304 1.16 7.30 17.06
CA THR A 304 2.51 6.76 17.15
C THR A 304 3.56 7.87 17.09
N ASN A 305 4.83 7.54 17.31
CA ASN A 305 5.95 8.46 17.11
C ASN A 305 6.46 8.52 15.65
N ALA A 306 5.67 8.07 14.67
CA ALA A 306 6.06 8.02 13.25
C ALA A 306 6.65 9.34 12.72
N MET A 307 6.10 10.49 13.15
CA MET A 307 6.60 11.81 12.74
C MET A 307 8.02 12.10 13.26
N SER A 308 8.35 11.67 14.48
CA SER A 308 9.72 11.77 15.01
C SER A 308 10.66 10.85 14.25
N VAL A 309 10.24 9.60 14.02
CA VAL A 309 11.01 8.60 13.28
C VAL A 309 11.32 9.11 11.87
N MET A 310 10.31 9.49 11.07
CA MET A 310 10.52 9.99 9.71
C MET A 310 11.39 11.24 9.63
N SER A 311 11.34 12.11 10.64
CA SER A 311 12.13 13.34 10.68
C SER A 311 13.59 13.15 11.11
N GLY A 312 14.01 11.91 11.37
CA GLY A 312 15.35 11.62 11.88
C GLY A 312 15.51 11.99 13.35
N GLY A 313 14.42 11.95 14.12
CA GLY A 313 14.43 12.16 15.57
C GLY A 313 14.16 13.59 16.02
N LEU A 314 13.33 14.37 15.29
CA LEU A 314 12.84 15.62 15.86
C LEU A 314 12.00 15.31 17.11
N ALA A 315 12.23 16.09 18.17
CA ALA A 315 11.56 15.91 19.44
C ALA A 315 10.05 16.07 19.31
N GLY A 316 9.32 15.08 19.84
CA GLY A 316 7.89 15.11 20.02
C GLY A 316 7.49 14.26 21.22
N GLU A 317 6.28 14.48 21.71
CA GLU A 317 5.70 13.75 22.83
C GLU A 317 4.23 13.47 22.55
N TYR A 318 3.72 12.35 23.06
CA TYR A 318 2.31 12.03 22.97
C TYR A 318 1.53 12.81 24.02
N ASP A 319 0.61 13.65 23.57
CA ASP A 319 -0.33 14.35 24.41
C ASP A 319 -1.61 13.51 24.57
N ALA A 320 -1.80 12.96 25.77
CA ALA A 320 -2.95 12.11 26.11
C ALA A 320 -4.27 12.89 26.20
N GLU A 321 -4.26 14.22 26.29
CA GLU A 321 -5.49 15.02 26.28
C GLU A 321 -6.05 15.19 24.86
N SER A 322 -5.17 15.44 23.88
CA SER A 322 -5.58 15.58 22.47
C SER A 322 -5.47 14.28 21.66
N PHE A 323 -4.88 13.23 22.24
CA PHE A 323 -4.56 11.93 21.64
C PHE A 323 -3.64 12.02 20.43
N ARG A 324 -2.61 12.88 20.50
CA ARG A 324 -1.72 13.18 19.37
C ARG A 324 -0.27 13.23 19.79
N TYR A 325 0.59 12.71 18.94
CA TYR A 325 2.03 12.91 19.02
C TYR A 325 2.40 14.26 18.42
N LEU A 326 2.80 15.21 19.26
CA LEU A 326 2.99 16.61 18.90
C LEU A 326 4.47 17.02 18.98
N PRO A 327 4.93 17.98 18.15
CA PRO A 327 6.28 18.52 18.28
C PRO A 327 6.47 19.22 19.63
N THR A 328 7.65 19.04 20.24
CA THR A 328 7.99 19.63 21.55
C THR A 328 9.32 20.40 21.50
N GLY A 329 9.76 20.90 22.66
CA GLY A 329 10.98 21.69 22.79
C GLY A 329 10.96 22.93 21.89
N ARG A 330 12.00 23.10 21.06
CA ARG A 330 12.10 24.24 20.11
C ARG A 330 11.00 24.27 19.05
N ASN A 331 10.28 23.17 18.86
CA ASN A 331 9.22 23.04 17.86
C ASN A 331 7.82 23.15 18.48
N GLN A 332 7.72 23.37 19.80
CA GLN A 332 6.43 23.43 20.50
C GLN A 332 5.48 24.45 19.86
N GLY A 333 4.22 24.04 19.68
CA GLY A 333 3.17 24.85 19.05
C GLY A 333 3.19 24.87 17.52
N LYS A 334 4.17 24.23 16.86
CA LYS A 334 4.19 24.06 15.40
C LYS A 334 3.45 22.78 14.99
N THR A 335 3.04 22.73 13.72
CA THR A 335 2.66 21.46 13.09
C THR A 335 3.90 20.71 12.61
N TRP A 336 3.77 19.40 12.40
CA TRP A 336 4.84 18.59 11.81
C TRP A 336 5.22 19.07 10.40
N GLU A 337 4.25 19.55 9.60
CA GLU A 337 4.52 20.15 8.29
C GLU A 337 5.51 21.33 8.39
N VAL A 338 5.30 22.25 9.34
CA VAL A 338 6.21 23.38 9.54
C VAL A 338 7.59 22.87 9.95
N CYS A 339 7.66 21.91 10.87
CA CYS A 339 8.92 21.32 11.32
C CYS A 339 9.71 20.67 10.18
N PHE A 340 9.02 19.92 9.30
CA PHE A 340 9.65 19.24 8.17
C PHE A 340 10.10 20.25 7.10
N LYS A 341 9.28 21.27 6.80
CA LYS A 341 9.64 22.35 5.85
C LYS A 341 10.88 23.12 6.29
N GLU A 342 10.95 23.56 7.55
CA GLU A 342 12.09 24.31 8.08
C GLU A 342 13.40 23.49 8.04
N ARG A 343 13.29 22.16 8.04
CA ARG A 343 14.43 21.23 8.00
C ARG A 343 14.66 20.62 6.61
N ASN A 344 13.84 20.98 5.62
CA ASN A 344 13.83 20.39 4.28
C ASN A 344 13.78 18.85 4.30
N ILE A 345 12.92 18.29 5.15
CA ILE A 345 12.77 16.84 5.33
C ILE A 345 11.82 16.30 4.27
N HIS A 346 12.29 15.32 3.50
CA HIS A 346 11.52 14.60 2.49
C HIS A 346 11.77 13.10 2.61
N LEU A 347 10.94 12.30 1.95
CA LEU A 347 11.27 10.89 1.72
C LEU A 347 12.49 10.76 0.81
N SER A 348 13.21 9.67 0.96
CA SER A 348 14.33 9.31 0.09
C SER A 348 14.32 7.81 -0.21
N MET A 349 14.79 7.47 -1.42
CA MET A 349 14.97 6.11 -1.89
C MET A 349 16.28 5.46 -1.40
N ALA A 350 17.11 6.17 -0.62
CA ALA A 350 18.42 5.66 -0.21
C ALA A 350 18.38 4.37 0.64
N SER A 351 17.24 4.04 1.25
CA SER A 351 17.02 2.78 1.99
C SER A 351 16.02 1.86 1.29
N ALA A 352 15.73 2.11 0.01
CA ALA A 352 14.76 1.36 -0.75
C ALA A 352 15.20 -0.08 -1.00
N LYS A 353 14.25 -0.99 -0.84
CA LYS A 353 14.36 -2.39 -1.22
C LYS A 353 13.38 -2.72 -2.34
N VAL A 354 13.82 -3.59 -3.24
CA VAL A 354 13.04 -4.11 -4.35
C VAL A 354 12.74 -5.57 -4.09
N TYR A 355 11.45 -5.92 -4.14
CA TYR A 355 11.04 -7.32 -4.22
C TYR A 355 11.11 -7.78 -5.67
N THR A 356 11.96 -8.78 -5.91
CA THR A 356 12.27 -9.30 -7.23
C THR A 356 11.40 -10.50 -7.59
N TYR A 357 11.24 -10.78 -8.89
CA TYR A 357 10.42 -11.90 -9.37
C TYR A 357 10.92 -13.27 -8.93
N ASP A 358 12.21 -13.40 -8.61
CA ASP A 358 12.82 -14.60 -8.01
C ASP A 358 12.53 -14.75 -6.51
N GLY A 359 11.80 -13.81 -5.92
CA GLY A 359 11.30 -13.89 -4.55
C GLY A 359 12.26 -13.36 -3.48
N GLN A 360 13.21 -12.49 -3.84
CA GLN A 360 14.19 -11.91 -2.91
C GLN A 360 13.90 -10.42 -2.65
N LEU A 361 14.33 -9.92 -1.49
CA LEU A 361 14.48 -8.49 -1.25
C LEU A 361 15.93 -8.07 -1.45
N GLN A 362 16.15 -7.13 -2.37
CA GLN A 362 17.46 -6.55 -2.66
C GLN A 362 17.44 -5.04 -2.41
N THR A 363 18.59 -4.43 -2.12
CA THR A 363 18.64 -2.97 -2.14
C THR A 363 18.39 -2.47 -3.56
N LEU A 364 17.75 -1.31 -3.71
CA LEU A 364 17.48 -0.72 -5.03
C LEU A 364 18.76 -0.55 -5.85
N ARG A 365 19.85 -0.16 -5.19
CA ARG A 365 21.17 0.00 -5.81
C ARG A 365 21.72 -1.32 -6.34
N ASP A 366 21.69 -2.37 -5.53
CA ASP A 366 22.21 -3.68 -5.92
C ASP A 366 21.37 -4.28 -7.04
N PHE A 367 20.05 -4.11 -6.96
CA PHE A 367 19.12 -4.53 -8.00
C PHE A 367 19.37 -3.81 -9.32
N GLU A 368 19.48 -2.48 -9.31
CA GLU A 368 19.76 -1.70 -10.53
C GLU A 368 21.09 -2.11 -11.15
N ALA A 369 22.14 -2.25 -10.35
CA ALA A 369 23.46 -2.69 -10.81
C ALA A 369 23.44 -4.10 -11.43
N GLY A 370 22.63 -5.02 -10.89
CA GLY A 370 22.47 -6.39 -11.40
C GLY A 370 21.52 -6.53 -12.58
N SER A 371 20.55 -5.62 -12.72
CA SER A 371 19.47 -5.70 -13.74
C SER A 371 19.94 -5.42 -15.17
N GLY A 372 21.15 -4.90 -15.36
CA GLY A 372 21.64 -4.49 -16.67
C GLY A 372 21.04 -3.17 -17.17
N TYR A 373 20.22 -2.47 -16.37
CA TYR A 373 19.93 -1.04 -16.54
C TYR A 373 21.18 -0.24 -16.17
N ALA A 374 22.23 -0.37 -16.97
CA ALA A 374 23.40 0.47 -16.83
C ALA A 374 23.08 1.85 -17.43
N VAL A 375 23.26 2.91 -16.64
CA VAL A 375 23.55 4.24 -17.18
C VAL A 375 24.88 4.12 -17.92
N ILE A 376 24.83 3.79 -19.20
CA ILE A 376 26.02 3.74 -20.04
C ILE A 376 26.30 5.17 -20.51
N PRO A 377 27.48 5.74 -20.17
CA PRO A 377 27.94 6.97 -20.78
C PRO A 377 27.79 6.82 -22.29
N SER A 378 27.01 7.73 -22.87
CA SER A 378 26.63 7.80 -24.28
C SER A 378 27.85 7.79 -25.19
N ASP A 379 28.41 6.62 -25.50
CA ASP A 379 29.43 6.44 -26.56
C ASP A 379 29.46 5.02 -27.16
N GLN A 380 28.68 4.03 -26.69
CA GLN A 380 28.66 2.70 -27.31
C GLN A 380 27.25 2.10 -27.45
N PRO A 381 26.96 1.41 -28.58
CA PRO A 381 25.67 0.75 -28.81
C PRO A 381 25.57 -0.56 -28.01
N ILE A 382 24.42 -0.80 -27.39
CA ILE A 382 24.15 -2.00 -26.58
C ILE A 382 23.16 -2.91 -27.30
N PHE A 383 23.48 -4.19 -27.26
CA PHE A 383 22.62 -5.31 -27.60
C PHE A 383 21.70 -5.65 -26.42
N VAL A 384 20.38 -5.63 -26.64
CA VAL A 384 19.37 -6.07 -25.66
C VAL A 384 18.99 -7.53 -25.97
N PRO A 385 19.22 -8.50 -25.08
CA PRO A 385 18.71 -9.85 -25.27
C PRO A 385 17.18 -9.84 -25.05
N ARG A 386 16.42 -10.30 -26.04
CA ARG A 386 15.00 -10.64 -25.84
C ARG A 386 14.91 -11.85 -24.90
N VAL A 387 14.33 -11.65 -23.72
CA VAL A 387 13.85 -12.75 -22.89
C VAL A 387 12.47 -13.17 -23.39
N GLU A 388 12.41 -14.23 -24.18
CA GLU A 388 11.15 -14.90 -24.49
C GLU A 388 10.72 -15.72 -23.27
N ARG A 389 9.58 -15.36 -22.65
CA ARG A 389 8.95 -16.22 -21.64
C ARG A 389 8.32 -17.44 -22.33
N PRO A 390 8.51 -18.67 -21.84
CA PRO A 390 7.77 -19.81 -22.34
C PRO A 390 6.33 -19.77 -21.80
N VAL A 391 5.37 -19.59 -22.69
CA VAL A 391 3.94 -19.82 -22.40
C VAL A 391 3.70 -21.32 -22.46
N GLN A 392 3.62 -22.00 -21.31
CA GLN A 392 2.95 -23.29 -21.23
C GLN A 392 1.55 -23.08 -20.66
N MET A 393 0.56 -23.08 -21.54
CA MET A 393 -0.83 -23.25 -21.14
C MET A 393 -1.18 -24.75 -21.14
N PRO A 394 -1.81 -25.29 -20.09
CA PRO A 394 -2.42 -26.61 -20.17
C PRO A 394 -3.67 -26.55 -21.06
N VAL A 395 -3.67 -27.38 -22.09
CA VAL A 395 -4.83 -27.63 -22.96
C VAL A 395 -5.85 -28.45 -22.17
N PHE A 396 -7.00 -27.87 -21.85
CA PHE A 396 -8.16 -28.64 -21.38
C PHE A 396 -8.80 -29.36 -22.57
N SER A 397 -8.67 -30.69 -22.60
CA SER A 397 -9.41 -31.56 -23.52
C SER A 397 -10.88 -31.64 -23.10
N SER A 398 -11.77 -31.18 -23.98
CA SER A 398 -13.21 -31.33 -23.86
C SER A 398 -13.63 -32.79 -24.11
N VAL A 399 -14.27 -33.40 -23.12
CA VAL A 399 -14.94 -34.70 -23.28
C VAL A 399 -16.36 -34.46 -23.80
N GLN A 400 -16.62 -34.98 -24.99
CA GLN A 400 -17.95 -35.13 -25.58
C GLN A 400 -18.72 -36.27 -24.91
N GLN A 401 -19.89 -35.98 -24.36
CA GLN A 401 -21.05 -36.88 -24.26
C GLN A 401 -22.27 -35.93 -24.27
N GLY A 402 -23.39 -36.15 -24.96
CA GLY A 402 -23.99 -37.31 -25.59
C GLY A 402 -25.48 -36.97 -25.61
N VAL A 403 -26.05 -36.81 -26.79
CA VAL A 403 -27.41 -36.30 -27.04
C VAL A 403 -28.47 -37.26 -26.49
N GLN A 404 -29.48 -36.75 -25.77
CA GLN A 404 -30.84 -37.30 -25.81
C GLN A 404 -31.90 -36.21 -25.53
N LYS A 405 -32.74 -35.98 -26.53
CA LYS A 405 -34.02 -35.23 -26.46
C LYS A 405 -35.09 -36.19 -25.92
N PRO A 406 -36.15 -35.69 -25.24
CA PRO A 406 -37.39 -35.56 -25.99
C PRO A 406 -38.34 -34.41 -25.58
N ALA A 407 -39.22 -34.13 -26.55
CA ALA A 407 -40.62 -33.67 -26.51
C ALA A 407 -40.98 -32.33 -25.83
N ALA A 408 -41.61 -31.50 -26.66
CA ALA A 408 -42.38 -30.33 -26.30
C ALA A 408 -43.73 -30.73 -25.69
N ASP A 409 -44.24 -29.91 -24.78
CA ASP A 409 -45.67 -29.68 -24.65
C ASP A 409 -45.93 -28.23 -24.18
N GLU A 410 -46.94 -27.64 -24.82
CA GLU A 410 -47.46 -26.30 -24.59
C GLU A 410 -48.17 -26.20 -23.23
N ALA A 411 -48.11 -25.04 -22.56
CA ALA A 411 -49.30 -24.26 -22.17
C ALA A 411 -49.03 -23.17 -21.11
N SER A 412 -49.67 -22.01 -21.36
CA SER A 412 -50.40 -21.19 -20.38
C SER A 412 -49.66 -20.27 -19.40
N SER A 413 -49.69 -18.99 -19.78
CA SER A 413 -49.89 -17.77 -18.98
C SER A 413 -50.32 -17.88 -17.50
N LYS A 414 -49.66 -17.09 -16.62
CA LYS A 414 -50.20 -15.90 -15.92
C LYS A 414 -49.19 -15.34 -14.89
N PRO A 415 -49.25 -14.02 -14.56
CA PRO A 415 -48.32 -13.36 -13.65
C PRO A 415 -48.80 -13.41 -12.19
N CYS A 416 -47.86 -13.40 -11.23
CA CYS A 416 -48.14 -13.23 -9.81
C CYS A 416 -47.55 -11.91 -9.29
N LEU A 417 -48.44 -11.08 -8.72
CA LEU A 417 -48.13 -10.02 -7.79
C LEU A 417 -47.45 -10.59 -6.54
N VAL A 418 -46.57 -9.81 -5.93
CA VAL A 418 -46.20 -9.94 -4.52
C VAL A 418 -46.44 -8.60 -3.84
N MET A 419 -47.18 -8.65 -2.73
CA MET A 419 -47.46 -7.55 -1.80
C MET A 419 -46.22 -7.13 -1.02
#